data_AF-A0A957UUD2-F1
#
_entry.id   AF-A0A957UUD2-F1
#
_cell.length_a   1.000
_cell.length_b   1.000
_cell.length_c   1.000
_cell.angle_alpha   90.00
_cell.angle_beta   90.00
_cell.angle_gamma   90.00
#
_symmetry.space_group_name_H-M   'P 1'
#
loop_
_entity.id
_entity.type
_entity.pdbx_description
1 polymer ?
#
loop_
_entity_poly.entity_id
_entity_poly.type
_entity_poly.pdbx_seq_one_letter_code
_entity_poly.pdbx_strand_id
1 'polypeptide(L)'
;MQRYEFYLDGSFRPVMLNLGRGCGNQGTYRPILRVDLADDQKLAAWDDGAWQPWRAEGWELLDDNASFTEDGYRYQLLNEAGAGYYVEPDRGQLEEGGRGDTPYVYVTHHNSAEGDADLITLGSCCNTDYQQGPEVFINEQPESTADGDLVLWYVPQFHNDDTPGQQYCWADQTVVDGVLQPVVWPCAGGPRFVPVRAE
;
A
#
# COMPACT_ATOMS: atom_id res chain seq x y z
N MET A 1 -0.25 12.23 7.19
CA MET A 1 0.46 11.77 8.40
C MET A 1 0.91 10.35 8.17
N GLN A 2 2.00 9.92 8.80
CA GLN A 2 2.47 8.54 8.76
C GLN A 2 2.69 8.02 10.18
N ARG A 3 2.38 6.76 10.42
CA ARG A 3 2.66 6.02 11.66
C ARG A 3 3.30 4.69 11.28
N TYR A 4 4.23 4.22 12.09
CA TYR A 4 4.81 2.89 11.96
C TYR A 4 4.47 2.09 13.20
N GLU A 5 3.87 0.93 12.99
CA GLU A 5 3.42 0.03 14.04
C GLU A 5 4.31 -1.19 14.06
N PHE A 6 4.73 -1.60 15.26
CA PHE A 6 5.55 -2.79 15.49
C PHE A 6 4.87 -3.62 16.57
N TYR A 7 4.71 -4.91 16.29
CA TYR A 7 3.93 -5.81 17.12
C TYR A 7 4.84 -6.86 17.78
N LEU A 8 4.38 -7.43 18.89
CA LEU A 8 5.15 -8.42 19.67
C LEU A 8 5.38 -9.74 18.91
N ASP A 9 4.55 -10.04 17.92
CA ASP A 9 4.69 -11.21 17.05
C ASP A 9 5.73 -11.01 15.94
N GLY A 10 6.37 -9.85 15.88
CA GLY A 10 7.34 -9.46 14.84
C GLY A 10 6.70 -8.85 13.60
N SER A 11 5.37 -8.75 13.53
CA SER A 11 4.72 -8.03 12.44
C SER A 11 4.96 -6.53 12.55
N PHE A 12 4.87 -5.84 11.41
CA PHE A 12 4.91 -4.39 11.37
C PHE A 12 3.93 -3.86 10.32
N ARG A 13 3.55 -2.59 10.47
CA ARG A 13 2.64 -1.92 9.54
C ARG A 13 3.01 -0.45 9.37
N PRO A 14 3.43 -0.04 8.15
CA PRO A 14 3.44 1.37 7.77
C PRO A 14 2.02 1.84 7.48
N VAL A 15 1.52 2.79 8.27
CA VAL A 15 0.18 3.37 8.14
C VAL A 15 0.28 4.75 7.52
N MET A 16 -0.41 4.94 6.40
CA MET A 16 -0.60 6.23 5.74
C MET A 16 -1.96 6.78 6.12
N LEU A 17 -1.99 8.02 6.62
CA LEU A 17 -3.19 8.65 7.17
C LEU A 17 -3.48 10.00 6.50
N ASN A 18 -4.68 10.15 5.95
CA ASN A 18 -5.23 11.43 5.55
C ASN A 18 -6.15 11.98 6.64
N LEU A 19 -5.91 13.23 7.04
CA LEU A 19 -6.67 13.95 8.08
C LEU A 19 -7.47 15.13 7.51
N GLY A 20 -7.50 15.28 6.19
CA GLY A 20 -7.90 16.53 5.57
C GLY A 20 -8.69 16.34 4.29
N ARG A 21 -9.46 17.39 3.99
CA ARG A 21 -10.14 17.55 2.72
C ARG A 21 -9.11 17.67 1.60
N GLY A 22 -9.12 16.71 0.68
CA GLY A 22 -8.27 16.73 -0.53
C GLY A 22 -8.68 17.83 -1.53
N CYS A 23 -8.22 17.72 -2.79
CA CYS A 23 -8.51 18.66 -3.88
C CYS A 23 -9.96 18.60 -4.41
N GLY A 24 -10.95 18.60 -3.52
CA GLY A 24 -12.37 18.52 -3.84
C GLY A 24 -13.08 17.40 -3.07
N ASN A 25 -14.39 17.32 -3.30
CA ASN A 25 -15.28 16.40 -2.59
C ASN A 25 -15.29 14.99 -3.22
N GLN A 26 -14.56 14.80 -4.32
CA GLN A 26 -14.44 13.54 -5.07
C GLN A 26 -12.96 13.21 -5.38
N GLY A 27 -12.04 13.81 -4.62
CA GLY A 27 -10.62 13.53 -4.78
C GLY A 27 -10.27 12.15 -4.24
N THR A 28 -9.31 11.49 -4.90
CA THR A 28 -8.69 10.25 -4.39
C THR A 28 -7.30 10.58 -3.89
N TYR A 29 -7.02 10.26 -2.63
CA TYR A 29 -5.69 10.33 -2.06
C TYR A 29 -4.95 9.02 -2.29
N ARG A 30 -3.75 9.12 -2.89
CA ARG A 30 -2.91 7.99 -3.29
C ARG A 30 -1.48 8.16 -2.79
N PRO A 31 -1.23 7.95 -1.48
CA PRO A 31 0.13 7.95 -0.97
C PRO A 31 0.91 6.79 -1.60
N ILE A 32 2.21 6.99 -1.85
CA ILE A 32 3.08 5.93 -2.35
C ILE A 32 3.95 5.45 -1.19
N LEU A 33 3.84 4.17 -0.86
CA LEU A 33 4.77 3.48 0.04
C LEU A 33 5.82 2.74 -0.78
N ARG A 34 7.09 3.01 -0.53
CA ARG A 34 8.24 2.26 -1.06
C ARG A 34 8.81 1.37 0.05
N VAL A 35 8.94 0.08 -0.21
CA VAL A 35 9.58 -0.89 0.69
C VAL A 35 10.70 -1.57 -0.07
N ASP A 36 11.94 -1.21 0.28
CA ASP A 36 13.13 -1.89 -0.19
C ASP A 36 13.27 -3.23 0.55
N LEU A 37 13.29 -4.34 -0.18
CA LEU A 37 13.27 -5.67 0.40
C LEU A 37 14.70 -6.10 0.77
N ALA A 38 14.87 -6.60 1.99
CA ALA A 38 16.17 -7.05 2.47
C ALA A 38 16.46 -8.51 2.10
N ASP A 39 17.73 -8.91 2.18
CA ASP A 39 18.21 -10.29 2.11
C ASP A 39 17.74 -11.07 0.85
N ASP A 40 17.78 -10.43 -0.33
CA ASP A 40 17.40 -11.03 -1.62
C ASP A 40 15.98 -11.65 -1.60
N GLN A 41 15.06 -11.11 -0.79
CA GLN A 41 13.70 -11.61 -0.68
C GLN A 41 12.99 -11.64 -2.03
N LYS A 42 12.43 -12.81 -2.36
CA LYS A 42 11.64 -13.04 -3.56
C LYS A 42 10.16 -12.91 -3.25
N LEU A 43 9.45 -12.32 -4.20
CA LEU A 43 8.01 -12.12 -4.14
C LEU A 43 7.27 -13.25 -4.85
N ALA A 44 6.26 -13.78 -4.17
CA ALA A 44 5.20 -14.58 -4.77
C ALA A 44 3.84 -13.97 -4.46
N ALA A 45 2.91 -14.05 -5.40
CA ALA A 45 1.52 -13.71 -5.22
C ALA A 45 0.70 -14.99 -5.05
N TRP A 46 -0.30 -14.96 -4.18
CA TRP A 46 -1.22 -16.09 -4.05
C TRP A 46 -2.11 -16.17 -5.29
N ASP A 47 -2.27 -17.34 -5.88
CA ASP A 47 -3.21 -17.55 -6.98
C ASP A 47 -3.77 -18.96 -6.93
N ASP A 48 -5.09 -19.06 -6.90
CA ASP A 48 -5.86 -20.32 -6.94
C ASP A 48 -5.26 -21.48 -6.11
N GLY A 49 -4.91 -21.22 -4.84
CA GLY A 49 -4.46 -22.24 -3.91
C GLY A 49 -2.95 -22.47 -3.86
N ALA A 50 -2.16 -21.68 -4.58
CA ALA A 50 -0.70 -21.78 -4.55
C ALA A 50 -0.01 -20.41 -4.63
N TRP A 51 1.19 -20.34 -4.07
CA TRP A 51 2.08 -19.21 -4.26
C TRP A 51 2.72 -19.26 -5.65
N GLN A 52 2.44 -18.25 -6.48
CA GLN A 52 3.03 -18.09 -7.80
C GLN A 52 4.15 -17.05 -7.74
N PRO A 53 5.38 -17.40 -8.15
CA PRO A 53 6.47 -16.43 -8.21
C PRO A 53 6.10 -15.26 -9.12
N TRP A 54 6.35 -14.04 -8.66
CA TRP A 54 6.35 -12.86 -9.50
C TRP A 54 7.63 -12.91 -10.34
N ARG A 55 7.54 -12.98 -11.68
CA ARG A 55 8.68 -13.34 -12.55
C ARG A 55 9.34 -12.20 -13.30
N ALA A 56 8.64 -11.08 -13.43
CA ALA A 56 9.19 -9.88 -14.04
C ALA A 56 8.61 -8.65 -13.35
N GLU A 57 9.30 -7.52 -13.42
CA GLU A 57 8.78 -6.25 -12.92
C GLU A 57 7.39 -5.98 -13.49
N GLY A 58 6.54 -5.36 -12.69
CA GLY A 58 5.16 -5.23 -13.09
C GLY A 58 4.31 -4.60 -12.00
N TRP A 59 3.00 -4.67 -12.24
CA TRP A 59 2.01 -4.16 -11.33
C TRP A 59 0.79 -5.07 -11.25
N GLU A 60 0.04 -4.93 -10.16
CA GLU A 60 -1.25 -5.55 -9.95
C GLU A 60 -2.19 -4.54 -9.29
N LEU A 61 -3.47 -4.55 -9.70
CA LEU A 61 -4.54 -3.90 -8.97
C LEU A 61 -5.20 -4.94 -8.06
N LEU A 62 -5.26 -4.66 -6.76
CA LEU A 62 -6.02 -5.48 -5.82
C LEU A 62 -7.45 -4.94 -5.71
N ASP A 63 -8.31 -5.43 -6.59
CA ASP A 63 -9.75 -5.16 -6.57
C ASP A 63 -10.56 -6.30 -5.92
N ASP A 64 -11.88 -6.26 -6.07
CA ASP A 64 -12.80 -7.27 -5.51
C ASP A 64 -12.58 -8.69 -6.08
N ASN A 65 -11.82 -8.84 -7.17
CA ASN A 65 -11.49 -10.13 -7.79
C ASN A 65 -10.16 -10.71 -7.29
N ALA A 66 -9.39 -9.96 -6.49
CA ALA A 66 -8.12 -10.44 -5.97
C ALA A 66 -8.32 -11.68 -5.08
N SER A 67 -7.43 -12.66 -5.24
CA SER A 67 -7.41 -13.86 -4.41
C SER A 67 -6.45 -13.69 -3.23
N PHE A 68 -6.81 -14.31 -2.10
CA PHE A 68 -6.05 -14.26 -0.86
C PHE A 68 -5.97 -15.67 -0.26
N THR A 69 -4.99 -15.89 0.62
CA THR A 69 -4.98 -17.08 1.48
C THR A 69 -6.19 -17.04 2.43
N GLU A 70 -6.46 -18.16 3.12
CA GLU A 70 -7.48 -18.21 4.18
C GLU A 70 -7.21 -17.17 5.29
N ASP A 71 -5.92 -16.92 5.57
CA ASP A 71 -5.46 -15.92 6.53
C ASP A 71 -5.46 -14.47 5.97
N GLY A 72 -5.83 -14.26 4.71
CA GLY A 72 -5.96 -12.93 4.10
C GLY A 72 -4.70 -12.36 3.46
N TYR A 73 -3.65 -13.17 3.26
CA TYR A 73 -2.41 -12.72 2.63
C TYR A 73 -2.52 -12.71 1.10
N ARG A 74 -1.99 -11.65 0.47
CA ARG A 74 -1.87 -11.58 -0.99
C ARG A 74 -0.47 -11.98 -1.45
N TYR A 75 0.54 -11.58 -0.71
CA TYR A 75 1.93 -11.76 -1.10
C TYR A 75 2.74 -12.51 -0.05
N GLN A 76 3.78 -13.19 -0.52
CA GLN A 76 4.80 -13.81 0.29
C GLN A 76 6.17 -13.28 -0.16
N LEU A 77 6.96 -12.83 0.80
CA LEU A 77 8.31 -12.29 0.64
C LEU A 77 9.26 -13.21 1.40
N LEU A 78 10.08 -13.99 0.69
CA LEU A 78 10.98 -14.98 1.32
C LEU A 78 12.37 -14.92 0.74
N ASN A 79 13.38 -15.02 1.60
CA ASN A 79 14.75 -15.32 1.18
C ASN A 79 14.95 -16.83 0.93
N GLU A 80 16.15 -17.23 0.49
CA GLU A 80 16.48 -18.65 0.23
C GLU A 80 16.34 -19.55 1.47
N ALA A 81 16.48 -18.99 2.68
CA ALA A 81 16.30 -19.72 3.94
C ALA A 81 14.82 -19.86 4.35
N GLY A 82 13.88 -19.32 3.58
CA GLY A 82 12.45 -19.33 3.89
C GLY A 82 12.05 -18.34 4.99
N ALA A 83 12.92 -17.38 5.32
CA ALA A 83 12.60 -16.30 6.25
C ALA A 83 12.10 -15.06 5.51
N GLY A 84 11.13 -14.37 6.11
CA GLY A 84 10.58 -13.13 5.59
C GLY A 84 9.17 -12.86 6.08
N TYR A 85 8.30 -12.34 5.21
CA TYR A 85 6.97 -11.86 5.59
C TYR A 85 5.90 -12.29 4.60
N TYR A 86 4.70 -12.57 5.10
CA TYR A 86 3.48 -12.41 4.33
C TYR A 86 3.07 -10.94 4.32
N VAL A 87 2.46 -10.49 3.23
CA VAL A 87 1.87 -9.16 3.12
C VAL A 87 0.35 -9.30 3.11
N GLU A 88 -0.28 -8.66 4.09
CA GLU A 88 -1.72 -8.56 4.27
C GLU A 88 -2.17 -7.14 3.87
N PRO A 89 -2.77 -6.96 2.68
CA PRO A 89 -3.35 -5.69 2.27
C PRO A 89 -4.50 -5.28 3.21
N ASP A 90 -4.68 -3.98 3.43
CA ASP A 90 -5.85 -3.49 4.16
C ASP A 90 -7.08 -3.52 3.25
N ARG A 91 -8.06 -4.33 3.63
CA ARG A 91 -9.37 -4.51 2.97
C ARG A 91 -10.50 -4.01 3.87
N GLY A 92 -10.18 -3.19 4.87
CA GLY A 92 -11.10 -2.70 5.89
C GLY A 92 -11.25 -3.63 7.09
N GLN A 93 -10.45 -4.70 7.18
CA GLN A 93 -10.48 -5.64 8.31
C GLN A 93 -9.77 -5.11 9.56
N LEU A 94 -9.01 -4.02 9.45
CA LEU A 94 -8.16 -3.49 10.52
C LEU A 94 -8.95 -2.48 11.38
N GLU A 95 -8.67 -2.46 12.69
CA GLU A 95 -9.50 -1.79 13.73
C GLU A 95 -9.63 -0.25 13.58
N GLU A 96 -8.93 0.35 12.63
CA GLU A 96 -8.84 1.80 12.42
C GLU A 96 -9.99 2.41 11.61
N GLY A 97 -10.97 1.60 11.21
CA GLY A 97 -12.11 2.06 10.42
C GLY A 97 -11.76 2.39 8.96
N GLY A 98 -10.70 1.79 8.42
CA GLY A 98 -10.40 1.81 6.99
C GLY A 98 -11.52 1.16 6.18
N ARG A 99 -11.73 1.59 4.94
CA ARG A 99 -12.72 1.01 4.02
C ARG A 99 -12.10 0.02 3.02
N GLY A 100 -10.83 -0.30 3.19
CA GLY A 100 -10.00 -1.01 2.23
C GLY A 100 -9.22 -0.07 1.32
N ASP A 101 -8.05 -0.54 0.91
CA ASP A 101 -7.06 0.25 0.19
C ASP A 101 -7.26 0.22 -1.33
N THR A 102 -7.81 -0.87 -1.88
CA THR A 102 -7.84 -1.17 -3.33
C THR A 102 -6.54 -0.74 -4.06
N PRO A 103 -5.37 -1.20 -3.58
CA PRO A 103 -4.09 -0.63 -3.98
C PRO A 103 -3.66 -1.07 -5.38
N TYR A 104 -2.89 -0.21 -6.03
CA TYR A 104 -1.94 -0.67 -7.03
C TYR A 104 -0.64 -1.08 -6.32
N VAL A 105 -0.16 -2.27 -6.65
CA VAL A 105 1.09 -2.82 -6.12
C VAL A 105 2.06 -2.96 -7.28
N TYR A 106 3.31 -2.53 -7.10
CA TYR A 106 4.35 -2.60 -8.11
C TYR A 106 5.58 -3.29 -7.55
N VAL A 107 6.35 -3.89 -8.46
CA VAL A 107 7.60 -4.56 -8.15
C VAL A 107 8.63 -4.10 -9.15
N THR A 108 9.74 -3.58 -8.66
CA THR A 108 10.89 -3.16 -9.46
C THR A 108 12.15 -3.75 -8.86
N HIS A 109 13.24 -3.78 -9.63
CA HIS A 109 14.57 -3.91 -9.06
C HIS A 109 14.91 -2.68 -8.23
N HIS A 110 15.81 -2.88 -7.28
CA HIS A 110 16.44 -1.77 -6.58
C HIS A 110 17.30 -0.97 -7.55
N ASN A 111 17.12 0.35 -7.51
CA ASN A 111 17.99 1.32 -8.13
C ASN A 111 18.11 2.55 -7.22
N SER A 112 19.34 2.94 -6.92
CA SER A 112 19.61 4.07 -6.01
C SER A 112 19.01 5.41 -6.47
N ALA A 113 18.75 5.59 -7.76
CA ALA A 113 18.10 6.79 -8.29
C ALA A 113 16.57 6.81 -8.05
N GLU A 114 16.00 5.71 -7.56
CA GLU A 114 14.56 5.44 -7.49
C GLU A 114 14.07 5.35 -6.04
N GLY A 115 14.63 6.19 -5.16
CA GLY A 115 14.07 6.41 -3.82
C GLY A 115 14.97 6.13 -2.63
N ASP A 116 16.27 5.92 -2.84
CA ASP A 116 17.24 5.90 -1.73
C ASP A 116 17.48 7.32 -1.17
N ALA A 117 17.25 8.35 -1.99
CA ALA A 117 17.22 9.75 -1.61
C ALA A 117 15.83 10.35 -1.89
N ASP A 118 15.64 11.63 -1.54
CA ASP A 118 14.39 12.35 -1.79
C ASP A 118 13.97 12.25 -3.26
N LEU A 119 12.77 11.72 -3.49
CA LEU A 119 12.16 11.68 -4.81
C LEU A 119 11.34 12.94 -5.05
N ILE A 120 11.30 13.35 -6.31
CA ILE A 120 10.25 14.25 -6.78
C ILE A 120 8.89 13.56 -6.65
N THR A 121 7.81 14.34 -6.69
CA THR A 121 6.46 13.77 -6.75
C THR A 121 6.34 12.83 -7.95
N LEU A 122 5.96 11.58 -7.67
CA LEU A 122 5.62 10.58 -8.67
C LEU A 122 4.11 10.57 -8.93
N GLY A 123 3.73 10.22 -10.15
CA GLY A 123 2.34 10.04 -10.55
C GLY A 123 1.58 11.34 -10.84
N SER A 124 0.31 11.17 -11.24
CA SER A 124 -0.63 12.26 -11.53
C SER A 124 -1.86 12.13 -10.66
N CYS A 125 -2.40 13.25 -10.15
CA CYS A 125 -3.61 13.23 -9.32
C CYS A 125 -4.87 12.77 -10.07
N CYS A 126 -4.85 12.77 -11.40
CA CYS A 126 -6.02 12.51 -12.25
C CYS A 126 -6.06 11.09 -12.85
N ASN A 127 -4.99 10.30 -12.71
CA ASN A 127 -4.96 8.97 -13.29
C ASN A 127 -5.85 8.00 -12.52
N THR A 128 -6.53 7.12 -13.25
CA THR A 128 -7.45 6.10 -12.70
C THR A 128 -7.04 4.68 -13.06
N ASP A 129 -5.89 4.52 -13.72
CA ASP A 129 -5.33 3.24 -14.16
C ASP A 129 -4.01 2.95 -13.43
N TYR A 130 -3.17 2.05 -13.92
CA TYR A 130 -1.91 1.71 -13.28
C TYR A 130 -0.85 2.83 -13.29
N GLN A 131 -1.12 4.00 -13.87
CA GLN A 131 -0.16 5.10 -13.92
C GLN A 131 -0.18 5.92 -12.63
N GLN A 132 0.30 5.35 -11.54
CA GLN A 132 0.23 5.93 -10.19
C GLN A 132 1.57 6.45 -9.65
N GLY A 133 2.61 6.47 -10.47
CA GLY A 133 3.95 6.89 -10.13
C GLY A 133 5.01 5.81 -10.34
N PRO A 134 4.97 4.68 -9.62
CA PRO A 134 6.04 3.68 -9.69
C PRO A 134 6.21 3.00 -11.06
N GLU A 135 5.19 3.01 -11.91
CA GLU A 135 5.26 2.47 -13.27
C GLU A 135 6.35 3.11 -14.13
N VAL A 136 6.78 4.34 -13.82
CA VAL A 136 7.82 5.03 -14.60
C VAL A 136 9.19 4.36 -14.51
N PHE A 137 9.38 3.49 -13.51
CA PHE A 137 10.60 2.71 -13.31
C PHE A 137 10.54 1.35 -14.03
N ILE A 138 9.37 0.94 -14.52
CA ILE A 138 9.21 -0.32 -15.26
C ILE A 138 9.43 -0.04 -16.74
N ASN A 139 10.48 -0.64 -17.30
CA ASN A 139 10.84 -0.47 -18.71
C ASN A 139 9.85 -1.16 -19.66
N GLU A 140 9.86 -0.79 -20.95
CA GLU A 140 9.07 -1.47 -22.01
C GLU A 140 9.35 -2.98 -22.08
N GLN A 141 10.55 -3.38 -21.69
CA GLN A 141 10.95 -4.78 -21.47
C GLN A 141 11.21 -4.96 -19.97
N PRO A 142 10.21 -5.39 -19.19
CA PRO A 142 10.35 -5.54 -17.74
C PRO A 142 11.46 -6.52 -17.38
N GLU A 143 12.25 -6.18 -16.36
CA GLU A 143 13.36 -7.02 -15.91
C GLU A 143 12.85 -8.26 -15.18
N SER A 144 13.61 -9.36 -15.24
CA SER A 144 13.27 -10.59 -14.51
C SER A 144 13.43 -10.37 -13.00
N THR A 145 12.44 -10.73 -12.19
CA THR A 145 12.49 -10.65 -10.71
C THR A 145 12.97 -11.94 -10.05
N ALA A 146 13.49 -12.88 -10.84
CA ALA A 146 14.02 -14.15 -10.33
C ALA A 146 15.26 -13.96 -9.43
N ASP A 147 16.10 -12.99 -9.77
CA ASP A 147 17.35 -12.64 -9.09
C ASP A 147 17.34 -11.15 -8.73
N GLY A 148 18.27 -10.70 -7.89
CA GLY A 148 18.44 -9.28 -7.53
C GLY A 148 17.62 -8.78 -6.34
N ASP A 149 17.98 -7.56 -5.91
CA ASP A 149 17.33 -6.80 -4.86
C ASP A 149 16.05 -6.17 -5.41
N LEU A 150 14.93 -6.36 -4.70
CA LEU A 150 13.61 -5.96 -5.18
C LEU A 150 13.01 -4.86 -4.28
N VAL A 151 12.20 -4.00 -4.89
CA VAL A 151 11.42 -2.97 -4.20
C VAL A 151 9.94 -3.23 -4.42
N LEU A 152 9.19 -3.30 -3.33
CA LEU A 152 7.73 -3.34 -3.33
C LEU A 152 7.18 -1.92 -3.18
N TRP A 153 6.36 -1.51 -4.14
CA TRP A 153 5.62 -0.26 -4.06
C TRP A 153 4.15 -0.56 -3.79
N TYR A 154 3.54 0.16 -2.84
CA TYR A 154 2.15 -0.03 -2.47
C TYR A 154 1.42 1.33 -2.48
N VAL A 155 0.41 1.45 -3.34
CA VAL A 155 -0.29 2.71 -3.61
C VAL A 155 -1.79 2.53 -3.35
N PRO A 156 -2.28 2.77 -2.11
CA PRO A 156 -3.71 2.68 -1.80
C PRO A 156 -4.50 3.82 -2.44
N GLN A 157 -5.81 3.65 -2.54
CA GLN A 157 -6.73 4.57 -3.19
C GLN A 157 -7.86 4.98 -2.25
N PHE A 158 -7.67 6.09 -1.54
CA PHE A 158 -8.66 6.57 -0.61
C PHE A 158 -9.55 7.65 -1.22
N HIS A 159 -10.83 7.33 -1.40
CA HIS A 159 -11.80 8.25 -1.96
C HIS A 159 -12.41 9.14 -0.86
N ASN A 160 -12.43 10.44 -1.11
CA ASN A 160 -13.14 11.37 -0.24
C ASN A 160 -14.64 11.07 -0.25
N ASP A 161 -15.25 11.13 0.93
CA ASP A 161 -16.68 11.04 1.12
C ASP A 161 -17.11 12.14 2.08
N ASP A 162 -17.95 13.07 1.62
CA ASP A 162 -18.53 14.15 2.42
C ASP A 162 -20.00 13.90 2.75
N THR A 163 -20.52 12.70 2.43
CA THR A 163 -21.91 12.33 2.70
C THR A 163 -22.17 12.36 4.20
N PRO A 164 -23.19 13.12 4.67
CA PRO A 164 -23.51 13.20 6.10
C PRO A 164 -23.72 11.81 6.74
N GLY A 165 -22.89 11.49 7.73
CA GLY A 165 -22.91 10.21 8.45
C GLY A 165 -22.03 9.12 7.84
N GLN A 166 -21.38 9.39 6.70
CA GLN A 166 -20.46 8.49 6.01
C GLN A 166 -19.15 9.19 5.66
N GLN A 167 -18.77 10.24 6.38
CA GLN A 167 -17.58 10.99 6.02
C GLN A 167 -16.30 10.13 6.12
N TYR A 168 -15.41 10.27 5.14
CA TYR A 168 -14.15 9.53 5.06
C TYR A 168 -13.13 10.32 4.22
N CYS A 169 -11.87 10.33 4.64
CA CYS A 169 -10.85 11.24 4.10
C CYS A 169 -11.33 12.71 4.05
N TRP A 170 -12.02 13.15 5.10
CA TRP A 170 -12.73 14.42 5.12
C TRP A 170 -12.37 15.26 6.31
N ALA A 171 -12.47 16.58 6.15
CA ALA A 171 -12.39 17.53 7.24
C ALA A 171 -13.32 18.71 6.98
N ASP A 172 -13.90 19.22 8.05
CA ASP A 172 -14.78 20.38 8.06
C ASP A 172 -14.51 21.24 9.31
N GLN A 173 -15.26 22.34 9.47
CA GLN A 173 -15.22 23.21 10.63
C GLN A 173 -16.60 23.34 11.26
N THR A 174 -16.65 23.28 12.59
CA THR A 174 -17.85 23.58 13.37
C THR A 174 -17.57 24.72 14.34
N VAL A 175 -18.60 25.45 14.75
CA VAL A 175 -18.47 26.53 15.75
C VAL A 175 -18.86 25.98 17.11
N VAL A 176 -17.92 25.98 18.05
CA VAL A 176 -18.12 25.60 19.45
C VAL A 176 -17.77 26.83 20.30
N ASP A 177 -18.75 27.33 21.06
CA ASP A 177 -18.61 28.53 21.89
C ASP A 177 -18.06 29.76 21.16
N GLY A 178 -18.48 29.94 19.89
CA GLY A 178 -18.05 31.05 19.05
C GLY A 178 -16.65 30.88 18.44
N VAL A 179 -16.00 29.73 18.64
CA VAL A 179 -14.68 29.40 18.10
C VAL A 179 -14.81 28.33 17.02
N LEU A 180 -14.16 28.53 15.87
CA LEU A 180 -14.06 27.50 14.84
C LEU A 180 -13.16 26.36 15.33
N GLN A 181 -13.70 25.13 15.32
CA GLN A 181 -12.98 23.90 15.64
C GLN A 181 -13.01 22.95 14.44
N PRO A 182 -11.88 22.31 14.10
CA PRO A 182 -11.85 21.32 13.04
C PRO A 182 -12.59 20.05 13.47
N VAL A 183 -13.34 19.47 12.53
CA VAL A 183 -13.89 18.12 12.64
C VAL A 183 -13.24 17.29 11.54
N VAL A 184 -12.68 16.14 11.90
CA VAL A 184 -11.88 15.31 10.99
C VAL A 184 -12.44 13.90 10.97
N TRP A 185 -12.62 13.37 9.77
CA TRP A 185 -12.95 11.99 9.49
C TRP A 185 -11.78 11.37 8.74
N PRO A 186 -10.83 10.77 9.46
CA PRO A 186 -9.60 10.30 8.86
C PRO A 186 -9.85 9.12 7.92
N CYS A 187 -8.91 8.90 7.02
CA CYS A 187 -8.77 7.61 6.37
C CYS A 187 -7.34 7.12 6.52
N ALA A 188 -7.22 5.89 7.01
CA ALA A 188 -5.98 5.17 7.18
C ALA A 188 -5.93 4.00 6.19
N GLY A 189 -4.73 3.61 5.82
CA GLY A 189 -4.48 2.36 5.13
C GLY A 189 -2.99 2.04 5.08
N GLY A 190 -2.66 0.95 4.41
CA GLY A 190 -1.31 0.41 4.35
C GLY A 190 -1.26 -1.06 4.76
N PRO A 191 -0.39 -1.86 4.11
CA PRO A 191 -0.35 -3.29 4.29
C PRO A 191 0.35 -3.65 5.59
N ARG A 192 -0.08 -4.75 6.22
CA ARG A 192 0.63 -5.35 7.34
C ARG A 192 1.60 -6.41 6.83
N PHE A 193 2.81 -6.41 7.37
CA PHE A 193 3.83 -7.42 7.10
C PHE A 193 3.87 -8.39 8.28
N VAL A 194 3.51 -9.64 8.05
CA VAL A 194 3.39 -10.68 9.07
C VAL A 194 4.54 -11.67 8.91
N PRO A 195 5.41 -11.87 9.91
CA PRO A 195 6.58 -12.71 9.74
C PRO A 195 6.19 -14.16 9.45
N VAL A 196 6.88 -14.77 8.50
CA VAL A 196 6.79 -16.21 8.30
C VAL A 196 7.49 -16.88 9.49
N ARG A 197 6.72 -17.56 10.34
CA ARG A 197 7.31 -18.34 11.42
C ARG A 197 7.94 -19.59 10.82
N ALA A 198 9.21 -19.82 11.12
CA ALA A 198 9.80 -21.14 10.91
C ALA A 198 9.04 -22.14 11.79
N GLU A 199 8.51 -23.21 11.17
CA GLU A 199 8.00 -24.38 11.91
C GLU A 199 9.12 -25.10 12.67
#